data_AF-A0A800JER2-F1
#
_entry.id   AF-A0A800JER2-F1
#
_cell.length_a   1.000
_cell.length_b   1.000
_cell.length_c   1.000
_cell.angle_alpha   90.00
_cell.angle_beta   90.00
_cell.angle_gamma   90.00
#
_symmetry.space_group_name_H-M   'P 1'
#
loop_
_entity.id
_entity.type
_entity.pdbx_description
1 polymer ?
#
loop_
_entity_poly.entity_id
_entity_poly.type
_entity_poly.pdbx_seq_one_letter_code
_entity_poly.pdbx_strand_id
1 'polypeptide(L)' 'MSVLEIKSADQCRHDLVALGEVMLRLDPGEGRVRTARQFSAWEGGGEYNVARGLRRCFGLRTAV' A
#
# COMPACT_ATOMS: atom_id res chain seq x y z
N MET A 1 -11.89 -11.22 30.19
CA MET A 1 -11.38 -9.84 29.99
C MET A 1 -10.11 -9.95 29.17
N SER A 2 -9.93 -9.11 28.16
CA SER A 2 -8.79 -9.21 27.23
C SER A 2 -7.46 -9.09 27.96
N VAL A 3 -6.51 -9.95 27.60
CA VAL A 3 -5.15 -10.07 28.20
C VAL A 3 -4.24 -8.89 27.86
N LEU A 4 -4.66 -7.97 26.99
CA LEU A 4 -3.83 -6.89 26.47
C LEU A 4 -4.42 -5.51 26.80
N GLU A 5 -3.57 -4.63 27.31
CA GLU A 5 -3.84 -3.18 27.39
C GLU A 5 -3.53 -2.54 26.04
N ILE A 6 -4.58 -2.16 25.30
CA ILE A 6 -4.44 -1.53 23.98
C ILE A 6 -4.40 -0.02 24.16
N LYS A 7 -3.36 0.60 23.59
CA LYS A 7 -3.21 2.07 23.57
C LYS A 7 -4.32 2.73 22.77
N SER A 8 -4.67 3.96 23.15
CA SER A 8 -5.54 4.81 22.33
C SER A 8 -4.80 5.27 21.07
N ALA A 9 -5.55 5.61 20.02
CA ALA A 9 -4.96 5.96 18.72
C ALA A 9 -4.04 7.19 18.78
N ASP A 10 -4.33 8.15 19.66
CA ASP A 10 -3.51 9.35 19.89
C ASP A 10 -2.14 9.03 20.52
N GLN A 11 -2.02 7.90 21.22
CA GLN A 11 -0.76 7.40 21.77
C GLN A 11 0.03 6.53 20.78
N CYS A 12 -0.52 6.26 19.60
CA CYS A 12 0.14 5.52 18.53
C CYS A 12 0.69 6.49 17.49
N ARG A 13 1.89 6.18 16.95
CA ARG A 13 2.49 6.96 15.86
C ARG A 13 1.80 6.70 14.52
N HIS A 14 1.40 5.45 14.29
CA HIS A 14 0.78 4.98 13.06
C HIS A 14 -0.58 4.37 13.37
N ASP A 15 -1.54 4.60 12.48
CA ASP A 15 -2.88 3.99 12.53
C ASP A 15 -2.88 2.62 11.84
N LEU A 16 -1.96 2.39 10.89
CA LEU A 16 -1.68 1.08 10.29
C LEU A 16 -0.22 1.01 9.81
N VAL A 17 0.42 -0.14 10.04
CA VAL A 17 1.71 -0.49 9.43
C VAL A 17 1.51 -1.75 8.60
N ALA A 18 1.79 -1.66 7.31
CA ALA A 18 1.81 -2.78 6.39
C ALA A 18 3.24 -3.35 6.34
N LEU A 19 3.37 -4.68 6.33
CA LEU A 19 4.61 -5.36 6.03
C LEU A 19 4.36 -6.23 4.81
N GLY A 20 5.05 -5.93 3.70
CA GLY A 20 4.83 -6.60 2.43
C GLY A 20 5.80 -6.11 1.36
N GLU A 21 5.45 -6.36 0.10
CA GLU A 21 6.28 -5.98 -1.05
C GLU A 21 5.66 -4.80 -1.80
N VAL A 22 6.53 -3.91 -2.29
CA VAL A 22 6.18 -2.91 -3.29
C VAL A 22 6.95 -3.24 -4.57
N MET A 23 6.21 -3.45 -5.66
CA MET A 23 6.78 -3.76 -6.96
C MET A 23 6.52 -2.61 -7.94
N LEU A 24 7.47 -2.39 -8.85
CA LEU A 24 7.23 -1.60 -10.04
C LEU A 24 6.48 -2.47 -11.06
N ARG A 25 5.21 -2.16 -11.30
CA ARG A 25 4.38 -2.79 -12.33
C ARG A 25 4.54 -2.04 -13.65
N LEU A 26 5.16 -2.71 -14.62
CA LEU A 26 5.29 -2.23 -15.99
C LEU A 26 4.09 -2.69 -16.81
N ASP A 27 3.21 -1.76 -17.14
CA ASP A 27 1.96 -2.01 -17.85
C ASP A 27 2.10 -1.69 -19.35
N PRO A 28 1.96 -2.67 -20.26
CA PRO A 28 2.01 -2.43 -21.71
C PRO A 28 0.71 -1.83 -22.27
N GLY A 29 -0.30 -1.55 -21.45
CA GLY A 29 -1.63 -1.16 -21.89
C GLY A 29 -2.31 -2.28 -22.67
N GLU A 30 -2.93 -1.94 -23.80
CA GLU A 30 -3.58 -2.93 -24.70
C GLU A 30 -2.57 -3.81 -25.48
N GLY A 31 -1.27 -3.52 -25.40
CA GLY A 31 -0.21 -4.26 -26.09
C GLY A 31 0.20 -5.56 -25.39
N ARG A 32 0.86 -6.47 -26.12
CA ARG A 32 1.46 -7.67 -25.53
C ARG A 32 2.83 -7.36 -24.92
N VAL A 33 3.08 -7.83 -23.69
CA VAL A 33 4.36 -7.66 -22.97
C VAL A 33 5.58 -7.98 -23.86
N ARG A 34 5.55 -9.10 -24.59
CA ARG A 34 6.66 -9.57 -25.45
C ARG A 34 7.12 -8.55 -26.51
N THR A 35 6.20 -7.78 -27.07
CA THR A 35 6.47 -6.87 -28.21
C THR A 35 6.37 -5.40 -27.85
N ALA A 36 5.97 -5.08 -26.62
CA ALA A 36 5.91 -3.70 -26.14
C ALA A 36 7.29 -3.03 -26.22
N ARG A 37 7.28 -1.74 -26.53
CA ARG A 37 8.48 -0.86 -26.57
C ARG A 37 8.36 0.32 -25.60
N GLN A 38 7.21 0.42 -24.94
CA GLN A 38 6.88 1.43 -23.95
C GLN A 38 6.04 0.75 -22.88
N PHE A 39 6.19 1.21 -21.64
CA PHE A 39 5.43 0.73 -20.50
C PHE A 39 5.06 1.93 -19.64
N SER A 40 3.83 1.94 -19.14
CA SER A 40 3.44 2.83 -18.05
C SER A 40 3.90 2.21 -16.74
N ALA A 41 4.61 2.99 -15.94
CA ALA A 41 5.10 2.54 -14.64
C ALA A 41 4.06 2.86 -13.57
N TRP A 42 3.72 1.84 -12.78
CA TRP A 42 2.83 1.96 -11.63
C TRP A 42 3.43 1.23 -10.44
N GLU A 43 3.10 1.65 -9.24
CA GLU A 43 3.34 0.84 -8.05
C GLU A 43 2.27 -0.25 -7.88
N GLY A 44 2.69 -1.44 -7.44
CA GLY A 44 1.82 -2.55 -7.09
C GLY A 44 2.26 -3.21 -5.78
N GLY A 45 1.33 -3.89 -5.11
CA GLY A 45 1.55 -4.54 -3.81
C GLY A 45 0.26 -4.54 -3.00
N GLY A 46 -0.14 -5.70 -2.46
CA GLY A 46 -1.44 -5.85 -1.80
C GLY A 46 -1.54 -4.99 -0.54
N GLU A 47 -0.57 -5.16 0.35
CA GLU A 47 -0.48 -4.46 1.63
C GLU A 47 -0.21 -2.96 1.41
N TYR A 48 0.64 -2.65 0.43
CA TYR A 48 0.88 -1.27 -0.02
C TYR A 48 -0.41 -0.57 -0.44
N ASN A 49 -1.24 -1.23 -1.25
CA ASN A 49 -2.48 -0.65 -1.75
C ASN A 49 -3.46 -0.32 -0.62
N VAL A 50 -3.52 -1.17 0.42
CA VAL A 50 -4.33 -0.91 1.63
C VAL A 50 -3.80 0.31 2.38
N ALA A 51 -2.49 0.35 2.68
CA ALA A 51 -1.87 1.46 3.40
C ALA A 51 -2.00 2.79 2.63
N ARG A 52 -1.82 2.78 1.31
CA ARG A 52 -1.98 3.95 0.41
C ARG A 52 -3.44 4.41 0.36
N GLY A 53 -4.39 3.48 0.28
CA GLY A 53 -5.83 3.78 0.26
C GLY A 53 -6.27 4.45 1.55
N LEU A 54 -5.87 3.91 2.71
CA LEU A 54 -6.16 4.49 4.01
C LEU A 54 -5.58 5.91 4.17
N ARG A 55 -4.35 6.14 3.69
CA ARG A 55 -3.76 7.49 3.70
C ARG A 55 -4.47 8.46 2.76
N ARG A 56 -4.69 8.07 1.49
CA ARG A 56 -5.22 8.98 0.46
C ARG A 56 -6.71 9.28 0.63
N CYS A 57 -7.51 8.27 0.96
CA CYS A 57 -8.97 8.43 1.02
C CYS A 57 -9.45 8.87 2.40
N PHE A 58 -8.74 8.51 3.48
CA PHE A 58 -9.20 8.72 4.86
C PHE A 58 -8.22 9.54 5.73
N GLY A 59 -7.06 9.95 5.19
CA GLY A 59 -6.10 10.80 5.90
C GLY A 59 -5.34 10.11 7.03
N LEU A 60 -5.51 8.80 7.22
CA LEU A 60 -4.89 8.04 8.31
C LEU A 60 -3.35 8.01 8.18
N ARG A 61 -2.65 7.87 9.31
CA ARG A 61 -1.19 7.85 9.40
C ARG A 61 -0.67 6.43 9.16
N THR A 62 -0.44 6.07 7.90
CA THR A 62 0.03 4.71 7.55
C THR A 62 1.53 4.64 7.29
N ALA A 63 2.09 3.43 7.36
CA ALA A 63 3.44 3.09 6.93
C ALA A 63 3.44 1.75 6.17
N VAL A 64 4.44 1.57 5.29
CA VAL A 64 4.73 0.35 4.51
C VAL A 64 6.20 0.03 4.69
#